data_AF-A0A838QSL9-F1
#
_entry.id   AF-A0A838QSL9-F1
#
_cell.length_a   1.000
_cell.length_b   1.000
_cell.length_c   1.000
_cell.angle_alpha   90.00
_cell.angle_beta   90.00
_cell.angle_gamma   90.00
#
_symmetry.space_group_name_H-M   'P 1'
#
loop_
_entity.id
_entity.type
_entity.pdbx_description
1 polymer ?
#
loop_
_entity_poly.entity_id
_entity_poly.type
_entity_poly.pdbx_seq_one_letter_code
_entity_poly.pdbx_strand_id
1 'polypeptide(L)'
;MQSVKATIERSNRQALAEVDVRVTVTDSSSGRQSWHGEFMSRTADGFLPSERIWLTLDNGQRGMANISETHFNSRTPDATLIQFLGKGPLA
;
A
#
# COMPACT_ATOMS: atom_id res chain seq x y z
N MET A 1 0.24 -2.05 15.66
CA MET A 1 -0.02 -2.20 14.22
C MET A 1 0.47 -3.58 13.81
N GLN A 2 -0.37 -4.39 13.19
CA GLN A 2 -0.03 -5.74 12.74
C GLN A 2 0.39 -5.70 11.26
N SER A 3 1.41 -6.48 10.90
CA SER A 3 1.78 -6.72 9.50
C SER A 3 0.92 -7.86 8.96
N VAL A 4 0.40 -7.70 7.76
CA VAL A 4 -0.37 -8.71 7.02
C VAL A 4 0.25 -8.89 5.65
N LYS A 5 0.15 -10.10 5.10
CA LYS A 5 0.61 -10.36 3.73
C LYS A 5 -0.40 -9.80 2.73
N ALA A 6 0.09 -9.23 1.65
CA ALA A 6 -0.76 -8.69 0.60
C ALA A 6 -0.18 -8.88 -0.79
N THR A 7 -1.06 -8.86 -1.78
CA THR A 7 -0.72 -8.67 -3.19
C THR A 7 -1.00 -7.23 -3.57
N ILE A 8 -0.01 -6.58 -4.17
CA ILE A 8 -0.08 -5.22 -4.68
C ILE A 8 -0.06 -5.26 -6.20
N GLU A 9 -1.17 -4.91 -6.84
CA GLU A 9 -1.23 -4.77 -8.29
C GLU A 9 -1.12 -3.30 -8.67
N ARG A 10 -0.21 -3.03 -9.59
CA ARG A 10 0.06 -1.70 -10.12
C ARG A 10 -0.75 -1.43 -11.37
N SER A 11 -0.94 -0.15 -11.69
CA SER A 11 -1.63 0.26 -12.92
C SER A 11 -0.94 -0.23 -14.21
N ASN A 12 0.37 -0.48 -14.16
CA ASN A 12 1.16 -1.02 -15.27
C ASN A 12 1.11 -2.56 -15.40
N ARG A 13 0.16 -3.23 -14.72
CA ARG A 13 -0.02 -4.70 -14.67
C ARG A 13 1.11 -5.48 -14.01
N GLN A 14 2.04 -4.82 -13.33
CA GLN A 14 3.00 -5.52 -12.47
C GLN A 14 2.35 -5.80 -11.12
N ALA A 15 2.48 -7.03 -10.64
CA ALA A 15 2.01 -7.44 -9.32
C ALA A 15 3.19 -7.81 -8.43
N LEU A 16 3.14 -7.37 -7.17
CA LEU A 16 4.04 -7.81 -6.11
C LEU A 16 3.23 -8.68 -5.16
N ALA A 17 3.58 -9.95 -5.06
CA ALA A 17 2.93 -10.90 -4.17
C ALA A 17 3.67 -10.98 -2.83
N GLU A 18 2.96 -11.44 -1.79
CA GLU A 18 3.51 -11.74 -0.45
C GLU A 18 4.24 -10.56 0.24
N VAL A 19 3.80 -9.34 -0.06
CA VAL A 19 4.35 -8.12 0.54
C VAL A 19 3.84 -7.98 1.97
N ASP A 20 4.74 -7.71 2.91
CA ASP A 20 4.38 -7.32 4.26
C ASP A 20 3.86 -5.89 4.27
N VAL A 21 2.58 -5.72 4.57
CA VAL A 21 1.91 -4.43 4.60
C VAL A 21 1.33 -4.18 5.98
N ARG A 22 1.51 -2.95 6.47
CA ARG A 22 0.81 -2.46 7.66
C ARG A 22 -0.33 -1.58 7.21
N VAL A 23 -1.55 -1.94 7.59
CA VAL A 23 -2.75 -1.16 7.28
C VAL A 23 -3.39 -0.67 8.57
N THR A 24 -3.82 0.59 8.58
CA THR A 24 -4.62 1.18 9.64
C THR A 24 -5.88 1.76 9.02
N VAL A 25 -7.02 1.26 9.48
CA VAL A 25 -8.33 1.78 9.10
C VAL A 25 -8.65 2.98 9.98
N THR A 26 -8.88 4.12 9.33
CA THR A 26 -9.37 5.32 9.98
C THR A 26 -10.86 5.42 9.70
N ASP A 27 -11.67 5.06 10.67
CA ASP A 27 -13.11 5.20 10.54
C ASP A 27 -13.49 6.68 10.71
N SER A 28 -14.09 7.27 9.67
CA SER A 28 -14.69 8.59 9.80
C SER A 28 -16.18 8.37 10.02
N SER A 29 -16.68 8.91 11.13
CA SER A 29 -18.08 8.89 11.62
C SER A 29 -19.15 9.37 10.62
N SER A 30 -18.77 9.64 9.37
CA SER A 30 -19.58 10.15 8.26
C SER A 30 -19.81 9.13 7.12
N GLY A 31 -19.50 7.84 7.35
CA GLY A 31 -19.80 6.76 6.38
C GLY A 31 -18.79 6.63 5.23
N ARG A 32 -17.65 7.32 5.32
CA ARG A 32 -16.51 7.12 4.41
C ARG A 32 -15.35 6.57 5.20
N GLN A 33 -15.21 5.25 5.21
CA GLN A 33 -14.01 4.58 5.69
C GLN A 33 -12.82 5.04 4.84
N SER A 34 -11.77 5.50 5.49
CA SER A 34 -10.46 5.67 4.87
C SER A 34 -9.49 4.74 5.57
N TRP A 35 -8.39 4.45 4.90
CA TRP A 35 -7.33 3.64 5.49
C TRP A 35 -6.02 4.09 4.91
N HIS A 36 -4.98 3.97 5.71
CA HIS A 36 -3.63 4.27 5.29
C HIS A 36 -2.74 3.09 5.61
N GLY A 37 -1.59 3.02 4.96
CA GLY A 37 -0.65 1.97 5.24
C GLY A 37 0.69 2.21 4.63
N GLU A 38 1.58 1.28 4.92
CA GLU A 38 2.96 1.32 4.50
C GLU A 38 3.48 -0.07 4.19
N PHE A 39 4.44 -0.14 3.27
CA PHE A 39 5.20 -1.34 2.97
C PHE A 39 6.60 -0.98 2.46
N MET A 40 7.53 -1.92 2.58
CA MET A 40 8.84 -1.82 1.94
C MET A 40 8.78 -2.46 0.56
N SER A 41 9.27 -1.75 -0.46
CA SER A 41 9.45 -2.28 -1.81
C SER A 41 10.91 -2.23 -2.22
N ARG A 42 11.32 -3.01 -3.22
CA ARG A 42 12.63 -2.79 -3.83
C ARG A 42 12.62 -1.43 -4.52
N THR A 43 13.72 -0.69 -4.40
CA THR A 43 13.86 0.61 -5.08
C THR A 43 13.64 0.50 -6.60
N ALA A 44 14.09 -0.62 -7.18
CA ALA A 44 13.93 -0.92 -8.60
C ALA A 44 12.47 -1.14 -9.03
N ASP A 45 11.55 -1.41 -8.10
CA ASP A 45 10.12 -1.50 -8.43
C ASP A 45 9.57 -0.12 -8.83
N GLY A 46 10.21 0.98 -8.43
CA GLY A 46 9.99 2.30 -9.01
C GLY A 46 8.58 2.84 -8.82
N PHE A 47 8.04 2.71 -7.61
CA PHE A 47 6.76 3.32 -7.22
C PHE A 47 6.82 4.84 -7.24
N LEU A 48 5.77 5.47 -7.75
CA LEU A 48 5.68 6.93 -7.86
C LEU A 48 4.63 7.51 -6.91
N PRO A 49 4.83 8.72 -6.36
CA PRO A 49 3.76 9.45 -5.69
C PRO A 49 2.55 9.62 -6.59
N SER A 50 1.34 9.54 -6.01
CA SER A 50 0.04 9.52 -6.70
C SER A 50 -0.20 8.33 -7.63
N GLU A 51 0.69 7.34 -7.68
CA GLU A 51 0.41 6.09 -8.40
C GLU A 51 -0.76 5.34 -7.75
N ARG A 52 -1.69 4.88 -8.58
CA ARG A 52 -2.82 4.07 -8.14
C ARG A 52 -2.44 2.59 -8.08
N ILE A 53 -2.77 1.96 -6.96
CA ILE A 53 -2.54 0.53 -6.71
C ILE A 53 -3.83 -0.15 -6.25
N TRP A 54 -3.92 -1.44 -6.51
CA TRP A 54 -4.86 -2.34 -5.85
C TRP A 54 -4.13 -3.16 -4.80
N LEU A 55 -4.68 -3.18 -3.60
CA LEU A 55 -4.18 -3.96 -2.47
C LEU A 55 -5.19 -5.09 -2.20
N THR A 56 -4.72 -6.33 -2.21
CA THR A 56 -5.49 -7.50 -1.76
C THR A 56 -4.77 -8.13 -0.58
N LEU A 57 -5.37 -8.05 0.60
CA LEU A 57 -4.86 -8.64 1.83
C LEU A 57 -5.05 -10.16 1.83
N ASP A 58 -4.26 -10.87 2.63
CA ASP A 58 -4.32 -12.34 2.78
C ASP A 58 -5.68 -12.85 3.27
N ASN A 59 -6.41 -12.04 4.04
CA ASN A 59 -7.77 -12.31 4.49
C ASN A 59 -8.84 -12.14 3.39
N GLY A 60 -8.41 -11.86 2.15
CA GLY A 60 -9.28 -11.69 0.98
C GLY A 60 -9.78 -10.26 0.77
N GLN A 61 -9.59 -9.36 1.74
CA GLN A 61 -10.06 -7.99 1.60
C GLN A 61 -9.29 -7.26 0.50
N ARG A 62 -10.01 -6.58 -0.38
CA ARG A 62 -9.45 -5.83 -1.49
C ARG A 62 -9.87 -4.37 -1.43
N GLY A 63 -8.92 -3.50 -1.75
CA GLY A 63 -9.15 -2.07 -1.82
C GLY A 63 -8.20 -1.39 -2.77
N MET A 64 -8.57 -0.16 -3.14
CA MET A 64 -7.77 0.67 -4.00
C MET A 64 -7.18 1.81 -3.19
N ALA A 65 -5.90 2.07 -3.42
CA ALA A 65 -5.17 3.15 -2.78
C ALA A 65 -4.39 3.97 -3.81
N ASN A 66 -4.04 5.19 -3.42
CA ASN A 66 -3.01 5.96 -4.09
C ASN A 66 -1.79 6.04 -3.19
N ILE A 67 -0.61 5.97 -3.79
CA ILE A 67 0.64 6.22 -3.09
C ILE A 67 0.67 7.69 -2.69
N SER A 68 0.83 7.95 -1.40
CA SER A 68 0.96 9.30 -0.87
C SER A 68 2.41 9.76 -0.94
N GLU A 69 3.32 8.93 -0.44
CA GLU A 69 4.74 9.27 -0.28
C GLU A 69 5.64 8.06 -0.56
N THR A 70 6.85 8.35 -1.00
CA THR A 70 7.91 7.37 -1.24
C THR A 70 9.19 7.88 -0.59
N HIS A 71 9.74 7.13 0.36
CA HIS A 71 10.93 7.54 1.10
C HIS A 71 12.12 6.65 0.72
N PHE A 72 13.01 7.21 -0.11
CA PHE A 72 14.30 6.62 -0.39
C PHE A 72 15.27 6.89 0.76
N ASN A 73 15.99 5.86 1.21
CA ASN A 73 17.04 5.97 2.21
C ASN A 73 18.36 5.51 1.61
N SER A 74 19.34 6.42 1.50
CA SER A 74 20.65 6.11 0.93
C SER A 74 21.45 5.07 1.71
N ARG A 75 21.10 4.81 2.98
CA ARG A 75 21.69 3.74 3.80
C ARG A 75 21.14 2.35 3.47
N THR A 76 19.99 2.27 2.83
CA THR A 76 19.33 1.04 2.36
C THR A 76 18.87 1.25 0.91
N PRO A 77 19.82 1.39 -0.04
CA PRO A 77 19.51 1.87 -1.38
C PRO A 77 18.67 0.88 -2.22
N ASP A 78 18.59 -0.37 -1.78
CA ASP A 78 17.82 -1.44 -2.38
C ASP A 78 16.34 -1.44 -1.95
N ALA A 79 15.96 -0.67 -0.92
CA ALA A 79 14.61 -0.63 -0.40
C ALA A 79 14.06 0.80 -0.22
N THR A 80 12.82 0.99 -0.65
CA THR A 80 12.07 2.24 -0.51
C THR A 80 10.85 1.98 0.35
N LEU A 81 10.62 2.84 1.35
CA LEU A 81 9.37 2.83 2.12
C LEU A 81 8.28 3.53 1.31
N ILE A 82 7.17 2.83 1.09
CA ILE A 82 6.02 3.33 0.34
C ILE A 82 4.87 3.54 1.31
N GLN A 83 4.30 4.74 1.30
CA GLN A 83 3.08 5.06 2.03
C GLN A 83 1.91 5.24 1.07
N PHE A 84 0.72 4.80 1.48
CA PHE A 84 -0.47 4.90 0.64
C PHE A 84 -1.72 5.26 1.43
N LEU A 85 -2.71 5.79 0.71
CA LEU A 85 -4.02 6.18 1.22
C LEU A 85 -5.12 5.53 0.37
N GLY A 86 -5.93 4.70 1.02
CA GLY A 86 -7.12 4.08 0.47
C GLY A 86 -8.41 4.80 0.89
N LYS A 87 -9.44 4.67 0.03
CA LYS A 87 -10.77 5.22 0.27
C LYS A 87 -11.81 4.12 0.06
N GLY A 88 -12.86 4.15 0.88
CA GLY A 88 -13.91 3.14 0.87
C GLY A 88 -13.52 1.91 1.70
N PRO A 89 -14.46 0.98 1.87
CA PRO A 89 -14.22 -0.21 2.66
C PRO A 89 -13.18 -1.12 1.98
N LEU A 90 -12.37 -1.76 2.81
CA LEU A 90 -11.63 -2.96 2.44
C LEU A 90 -12.67 -4.09 2.39
N ALA A 91 -13.08 -4.47 1.18
CA ALA A 91 -14.18 -5.42 0.93
C ALA A 91 -13.64 -6.83 0.76
#